data_AF-A0A972IQ67-F1
#
_entry.id   AF-A0A972IQ67-F1
#
_cell.length_a   1.000
_cell.length_b   1.000
_cell.length_c   1.000
_cell.angle_alpha   90.00
_cell.angle_beta   90.00
_cell.angle_gamma   90.00
#
_symmetry.space_group_name_H-M   'P 1'
#
loop_
_entity.id
_entity.type
_entity.pdbx_description
1 polymer ?
#
loop_
_entity_poly.entity_id
_entity_poly.type
_entity_poly.pdbx_seq_one_letter_code
_entity_poly.pdbx_strand_id
1 'polypeptide(L)'
;MEIFTMKRIRRLFREDGRSLIVAMDHGSAMNVFPDLSDTPSVLRAIVQNGADTVLTSFGILKNYWRILEDTGVILRLDGGITSFKEGGKRYSQLFTVEDALRLGADAVGCMGLPGCDFENDTLSYLSGICSEAHQWNVPVLAEML
;
A
#
# COMPACT_ATOMS: atom_id res chain seq x y z
N MET A 1 -0.53 15.23 18.97
CA MET A 1 -0.28 14.82 17.57
C MET A 1 0.11 13.34 17.51
N GLU A 2 1.07 12.87 18.32
CA GLU A 2 1.50 11.44 18.39
C GLU A 2 0.38 10.41 18.60
N ILE A 3 -0.69 10.73 19.33
CA ILE A 3 -1.74 9.77 19.70
C ILE A 3 -2.42 9.14 18.47
N PHE A 4 -2.72 9.91 17.43
CA PHE A 4 -3.41 9.38 16.23
C PHE A 4 -2.49 8.51 15.39
N THR A 5 -1.23 8.90 15.22
CA THR A 5 -0.20 8.07 14.58
C THR A 5 -0.04 6.75 15.34
N MET A 6 0.00 6.78 16.68
CA MET A 6 0.09 5.57 17.50
C MET A 6 -1.12 4.65 17.36
N LYS A 7 -2.34 5.19 17.20
CA LYS A 7 -3.53 4.37 16.93
C LYS A 7 -3.43 3.63 15.59
N ARG A 8 -2.97 4.31 14.53
CA ARG A 8 -2.79 3.71 13.20
C ARG A 8 -1.68 2.67 13.20
N ILE A 9 -0.53 2.99 13.80
CA ILE A 9 0.58 2.03 13.96
C ILE A 9 0.13 0.77 14.70
N ARG A 10 -0.72 0.86 15.75
CA ARG A 10 -1.26 -0.33 16.44
C ARG A 10 -2.18 -1.20 15.59
N ARG A 11 -2.70 -0.71 14.47
CA ARG A 11 -3.42 -1.55 13.50
C ARG A 11 -2.47 -2.31 12.58
N LEU A 12 -1.25 -1.79 12.40
CA LEU A 12 -0.24 -2.39 11.54
C LEU A 12 0.67 -3.40 12.25
N PHE A 13 0.80 -3.29 13.57
CA PHE A 13 1.69 -4.11 14.39
C PHE A 13 0.92 -4.82 15.50
N ARG A 14 1.35 -6.04 15.85
CA ARG A 14 0.86 -6.76 17.02
C ARG A 14 1.40 -6.14 18.32
N GLU A 15 0.92 -6.63 19.44
CA GLU A 15 1.36 -6.21 20.78
C GLU A 15 2.84 -6.47 21.06
N ASP A 16 3.45 -7.46 20.40
CA ASP A 16 4.88 -7.75 20.50
C ASP A 16 5.77 -6.78 19.69
N GLY A 17 5.16 -5.79 19.02
CA GLY A 17 5.84 -4.80 18.20
C GLY A 17 6.29 -5.33 16.84
N ARG A 18 5.84 -6.52 16.43
CA ARG A 18 6.15 -7.12 15.13
C ARG A 18 4.95 -7.07 14.19
N SER A 19 5.21 -7.21 12.90
CA SER A 19 4.18 -7.25 11.86
C SER A 19 4.56 -8.22 10.76
N LEU A 20 3.65 -9.12 10.41
CA LEU A 20 3.65 -9.86 9.15
C LEU A 20 2.79 -9.11 8.14
N ILE A 21 3.46 -8.43 7.20
CA ILE A 21 2.81 -7.69 6.11
C ILE A 21 2.81 -8.55 4.85
N VAL A 22 1.65 -8.81 4.26
CA VAL A 22 1.51 -9.49 2.97
C VAL A 22 1.21 -8.48 1.87
N ALA A 23 2.07 -8.42 0.85
CA ALA A 23 1.86 -7.55 -0.32
C ALA A 23 0.94 -8.23 -1.35
N MET A 24 -0.12 -7.52 -1.74
CA MET A 24 -1.17 -7.95 -2.67
C MET A 24 -1.52 -6.84 -3.67
N ASP A 25 -0.56 -5.99 -4.03
CA ASP A 25 -0.73 -4.84 -4.93
C ASP A 25 -0.18 -5.07 -6.35
N HIS A 26 0.60 -6.14 -6.57
CA HIS A 26 1.31 -6.41 -7.83
C HIS A 26 0.42 -6.50 -9.08
N GLY A 27 -0.83 -6.95 -8.93
CA GLY A 27 -1.80 -7.02 -10.03
C GLY A 27 -2.16 -5.66 -10.65
N SER A 28 -1.75 -4.55 -10.01
CA SER A 28 -1.88 -3.19 -10.57
C SER A 28 -0.84 -2.88 -11.66
N ALA A 29 0.26 -3.62 -11.71
CA ALA A 29 1.38 -3.38 -12.63
C ALA A 29 1.74 -4.60 -13.49
N MET A 30 1.39 -5.80 -13.01
CA MET A 30 1.68 -7.09 -13.63
C MET A 30 0.39 -7.83 -13.97
N ASN A 31 0.50 -8.82 -14.85
CA ASN A 31 -0.59 -9.78 -15.03
C ASN A 31 -0.92 -10.47 -13.70
N VAL A 32 -2.21 -10.62 -13.41
CA VAL A 32 -2.65 -11.40 -12.25
C VAL A 32 -2.31 -12.87 -12.52
N PHE A 33 -1.46 -13.45 -11.67
CA PHE A 33 -1.12 -14.87 -11.76
C PHE A 33 -2.38 -15.72 -11.58
N PRO A 34 -2.51 -16.88 -12.28
CA PRO A 34 -3.67 -17.75 -12.16
C PRO A 34 -4.03 -18.10 -10.71
N ASP A 35 -3.02 -18.32 -9.86
CA ASP A 35 -3.19 -18.66 -8.44
C ASP A 35 -3.76 -17.50 -7.60
N LEU A 36 -3.74 -16.28 -8.11
CA LEU A 36 -4.28 -15.07 -7.47
C LEU A 36 -5.63 -14.61 -8.07
N SER A 37 -6.15 -15.36 -9.06
CA SER A 37 -7.37 -14.98 -9.78
C SER A 37 -8.63 -14.99 -8.91
N ASP A 38 -8.73 -15.89 -7.94
CA ASP A 38 -9.75 -15.82 -6.87
C ASP A 38 -9.23 -14.99 -5.70
N THR A 39 -9.13 -13.67 -5.94
CA THR A 39 -8.65 -12.70 -4.96
C THR A 39 -9.39 -12.78 -3.61
N PRO A 40 -10.74 -12.91 -3.54
CA PRO A 40 -11.44 -13.08 -2.26
C PRO A 40 -10.96 -14.29 -1.44
N SER A 41 -10.76 -15.44 -2.08
CA SER A 41 -10.33 -16.66 -1.38
C SER A 41 -8.87 -16.55 -0.91
N VAL A 42 -8.00 -15.95 -1.72
CA VAL A 42 -6.61 -15.65 -1.32
C VAL A 42 -6.55 -14.69 -0.15
N LEU A 43 -7.33 -13.59 -0.17
CA LEU A 43 -7.37 -12.64 0.95
C LEU A 43 -7.87 -13.29 2.24
N ARG A 44 -8.92 -14.12 2.17
CA ARG A 44 -9.39 -14.89 3.34
C ARG A 44 -8.31 -15.80 3.89
N ALA A 45 -7.59 -16.50 3.01
CA ALA A 45 -6.48 -17.36 3.45
C ALA A 45 -5.37 -16.54 4.13
N ILE A 46 -4.99 -15.39 3.58
CA ILE A 46 -3.99 -14.47 4.17
C ILE A 46 -4.41 -14.06 5.58
N VAL A 47 -5.64 -13.58 5.74
CA VAL A 47 -6.16 -13.10 7.04
C VAL A 47 -6.27 -14.25 8.04
N GLN A 48 -6.84 -15.39 7.64
CA GLN A 48 -7.04 -16.55 8.52
C GLN A 48 -5.73 -17.19 8.99
N ASN A 49 -4.65 -17.07 8.21
CA ASN A 49 -3.34 -17.59 8.57
C ASN A 49 -2.46 -16.57 9.31
N GLY A 50 -3.04 -15.44 9.76
CA GLY A 50 -2.42 -14.57 10.74
C GLY A 50 -1.55 -13.45 10.17
N ALA A 51 -1.80 -13.01 8.93
CA ALA A 51 -1.24 -11.73 8.47
C ALA A 51 -1.76 -10.59 9.34
N ASP A 52 -0.86 -9.73 9.81
CA ASP A 52 -1.21 -8.59 10.65
C ASP A 52 -1.64 -7.40 9.79
N THR A 53 -1.08 -7.30 8.58
CA THR A 53 -1.33 -6.20 7.65
C THR A 53 -1.26 -6.66 6.20
N VAL A 54 -2.04 -6.02 5.34
CA VAL A 54 -1.98 -6.20 3.89
C VAL A 54 -1.62 -4.88 3.22
N LEU A 55 -0.56 -4.89 2.40
CA LEU A 55 -0.28 -3.84 1.42
C LEU A 55 -1.08 -4.15 0.16
N THR A 56 -1.98 -3.26 -0.26
CA THR A 56 -2.92 -3.58 -1.34
C THR A 56 -3.26 -2.40 -2.24
N SER A 57 -3.90 -2.71 -3.37
CA SER A 57 -4.37 -1.72 -4.33
C SER A 57 -5.73 -1.12 -3.93
N PHE A 58 -6.03 0.07 -4.48
CA PHE A 58 -7.32 0.73 -4.33
C PHE A 58 -8.50 -0.17 -4.71
N GLY A 59 -8.37 -0.92 -5.82
CA GLY A 59 -9.41 -1.83 -6.29
C GLY A 59 -9.69 -2.97 -5.32
N ILE A 60 -8.65 -3.56 -4.73
CA ILE A 60 -8.82 -4.65 -3.76
C ILE A 60 -9.48 -4.13 -2.49
N LEU A 61 -8.98 -3.04 -1.91
CA LEU A 61 -9.54 -2.47 -0.68
C LEU A 61 -11.01 -2.08 -0.89
N LYS A 62 -11.32 -1.36 -1.96
CA LYS A 62 -12.70 -0.91 -2.25
C LYS A 62 -13.69 -2.06 -2.36
N ASN A 63 -13.32 -3.16 -3.01
CA ASN A 63 -14.23 -4.27 -3.29
C ASN A 63 -14.29 -5.30 -2.16
N TYR A 64 -13.22 -5.44 -1.38
CA TYR A 64 -13.05 -6.54 -0.43
C TYR A 64 -12.77 -6.08 1.00
N TRP A 65 -13.06 -4.81 1.34
CA TRP A 65 -12.82 -4.24 2.68
C TRP A 65 -13.38 -5.10 3.83
N ARG A 66 -14.52 -5.77 3.65
CA ARG A 66 -15.12 -6.64 4.69
C ARG A 66 -14.22 -7.82 5.07
N ILE A 67 -13.42 -8.33 4.12
CA ILE A 67 -12.47 -9.42 4.41
C ILE A 67 -11.29 -8.88 5.23
N LEU A 68 -10.99 -7.58 5.10
CA LEU A 68 -9.85 -6.89 5.70
C LEU A 68 -10.21 -6.06 6.94
N GLU A 69 -11.47 -6.11 7.42
CA GLU A 69 -11.99 -5.17 8.43
C GLU A 69 -11.20 -5.16 9.75
N ASP A 70 -10.67 -6.34 10.13
CA ASP A 70 -9.88 -6.54 11.34
C ASP A 70 -8.37 -6.63 11.06
N THR A 71 -7.93 -6.41 9.82
CA THR A 71 -6.52 -6.46 9.41
C THR A 71 -5.99 -5.05 9.16
N GLY A 72 -4.71 -4.79 9.47
CA GLY A 72 -4.09 -3.52 9.09
C GLY A 72 -4.06 -3.37 7.57
N VAL A 73 -4.31 -2.16 7.06
CA VAL A 73 -4.25 -1.91 5.60
C VAL A 73 -3.30 -0.78 5.24
N ILE A 74 -2.35 -1.08 4.36
CA ILE A 74 -1.51 -0.09 3.68
C ILE A 74 -2.01 0.05 2.25
N LEU A 75 -2.46 1.25 1.87
CA LEU A 75 -2.93 1.50 0.51
C LEU A 75 -1.78 1.95 -0.39
N ARG A 76 -1.55 1.22 -1.48
CA ARG A 76 -0.64 1.59 -2.56
C ARG A 76 -1.13 2.86 -3.29
N LEU A 77 -0.36 3.94 -3.24
CA LEU A 77 -0.73 5.23 -3.84
C LEU A 77 -0.17 5.46 -5.25
N ASP A 78 0.87 4.75 -5.64
CA ASP A 78 1.56 4.95 -6.91
C ASP A 78 1.55 3.70 -7.80
N GLY A 79 1.83 3.91 -9.08
CA GLY A 79 1.78 2.86 -10.09
C GLY A 79 1.80 3.46 -11.48
N GLY A 80 0.94 2.96 -12.37
CA GLY A 80 0.82 3.44 -13.75
C GLY A 80 1.86 2.82 -14.70
N ILE A 81 2.60 1.83 -14.21
CA ILE A 81 3.54 1.04 -14.99
C ILE A 81 2.86 -0.25 -15.46
N THR A 82 3.36 -0.83 -16.55
CA THR A 82 2.89 -2.13 -17.04
C THR A 82 4.07 -3.04 -17.35
N SER A 83 3.86 -4.36 -17.29
CA SER A 83 4.84 -5.35 -17.74
C SER A 83 5.01 -5.41 -19.26
N PHE A 84 4.18 -4.71 -20.03
CA PHE A 84 4.21 -4.75 -21.50
C PHE A 84 5.19 -3.75 -22.12
N LYS A 85 5.58 -2.71 -21.37
CA LYS A 85 6.48 -1.67 -21.88
C LYS A 85 7.94 -2.03 -21.60
N GLU A 86 8.76 -2.04 -22.64
CA GLU A 86 10.22 -2.15 -22.53
C GLU A 86 10.85 -0.81 -22.10
N GLY A 87 11.94 -0.88 -21.34
CA GLY A 87 12.66 0.30 -20.81
C GLY A 87 12.25 0.73 -19.40
N GLY A 88 12.65 1.94 -19.02
CA GLY A 88 12.42 2.48 -17.66
C GLY A 88 10.93 2.57 -17.30
N LYS A 89 10.58 2.03 -16.13
CA LYS A 89 9.23 2.05 -15.58
C LYS A 89 9.01 3.35 -14.81
N ARG A 90 8.41 4.33 -15.48
CA ARG A 90 8.05 5.61 -14.87
C ARG A 90 6.81 5.46 -13.99
N TYR A 91 7.00 5.42 -12.67
CA TYR A 91 5.91 5.44 -11.70
C TYR A 91 5.30 6.84 -11.60
N SER A 92 4.00 6.87 -11.34
CA SER A 92 3.24 8.09 -11.05
C SER A 92 2.40 7.88 -9.80
N GLN A 93 2.23 8.93 -9.00
CA GLN A 93 1.20 8.94 -7.95
C GLN A 93 -0.19 8.88 -8.59
N LEU A 94 -0.97 7.86 -8.23
CA LEU A 94 -2.31 7.61 -8.75
C LEU A 94 -3.41 8.06 -7.79
N PHE A 95 -3.12 8.06 -6.48
CA PHE A 95 -4.07 8.36 -5.41
C PHE A 95 -3.43 9.30 -4.37
N THR A 96 -4.27 10.00 -3.62
CA THR A 96 -3.86 10.91 -2.53
C THR A 96 -3.94 10.22 -1.17
N VAL A 97 -3.36 10.83 -0.13
CA VAL A 97 -3.59 10.37 1.25
C VAL A 97 -5.06 10.54 1.64
N GLU A 98 -5.71 11.59 1.16
CA GLU A 98 -7.15 11.78 1.37
C GLU A 98 -7.98 10.63 0.80
N ASP A 99 -7.64 10.12 -0.37
CA ASP A 99 -8.30 8.94 -0.95
C ASP A 99 -8.13 7.71 -0.06
N ALA A 100 -6.93 7.49 0.48
CA ALA A 100 -6.65 6.40 1.41
C ALA A 100 -7.52 6.50 2.68
N LEU A 101 -7.65 7.70 3.23
CA LEU A 101 -8.49 7.97 4.39
C LEU A 101 -9.97 7.71 4.12
N ARG A 102 -10.48 8.12 2.94
CA ARG A 102 -11.86 7.86 2.53
C ARG A 102 -12.17 6.37 2.41
N LEU A 103 -11.19 5.56 2.01
CA LEU A 103 -11.32 4.10 1.91
C LEU A 103 -11.11 3.38 3.26
N GLY A 104 -10.73 4.11 4.32
CA GLY A 104 -10.48 3.53 5.64
C GLY A 104 -9.12 2.84 5.77
N ALA A 105 -8.14 3.18 4.93
CA ALA A 105 -6.78 2.65 5.08
C ALA A 105 -6.11 3.16 6.37
N ASP A 106 -5.24 2.33 6.95
CA ASP A 106 -4.50 2.67 8.16
C ASP A 106 -3.23 3.45 7.86
N ALA A 107 -2.59 3.13 6.74
CA ALA A 107 -1.37 3.73 6.23
C ALA A 107 -1.36 3.77 4.69
N VAL A 108 -0.35 4.43 4.14
CA VAL A 108 -0.14 4.55 2.70
C VAL A 108 1.23 4.02 2.29
N GLY A 109 1.35 3.50 1.08
CA GLY A 109 2.59 2.96 0.54
C GLY A 109 2.88 3.48 -0.87
N CYS A 110 4.14 3.76 -1.17
CA CYS A 110 4.59 4.10 -2.52
C CYS A 110 6.05 3.68 -2.75
N MET A 111 6.47 3.59 -4.01
CA MET A 111 7.88 3.40 -4.35
C MET A 111 8.71 4.66 -4.10
N GLY A 112 9.99 4.44 -3.81
CA GLY A 112 11.05 5.34 -4.20
C GLY A 112 12.10 4.55 -4.97
N LEU A 113 12.57 5.07 -6.11
CA LEU A 113 13.48 4.35 -7.01
C LEU A 113 14.77 5.16 -7.26
N PRO A 114 15.69 5.25 -6.28
CA PRO A 114 16.96 5.95 -6.46
C PRO A 114 17.82 5.32 -7.57
N GLY A 115 18.45 6.14 -8.40
CA GLY A 115 19.34 5.69 -9.48
C GLY A 115 18.65 5.18 -10.74
N CYS A 116 17.31 5.20 -10.83
CA CYS A 116 16.61 4.96 -12.09
C CYS A 116 16.47 6.26 -12.91
N ASP A 117 16.16 6.13 -14.21
CA ASP A 117 15.97 7.27 -15.13
C ASP A 117 14.92 8.30 -14.65
N PHE A 118 14.00 7.87 -13.80
CA PHE A 118 12.88 8.66 -13.28
C PHE A 118 12.95 8.84 -11.75
N GLU A 119 14.14 8.73 -11.14
CA GLU A 119 14.29 8.81 -9.68
C GLU A 119 13.67 10.09 -9.12
N ASN A 120 13.87 11.22 -9.81
CA ASN A 120 13.36 12.52 -9.41
C ASN A 120 11.84 12.53 -9.32
N ASP A 121 11.13 11.82 -10.19
CA ASP A 121 9.67 11.73 -10.11
C ASP A 121 9.25 10.98 -8.84
N THR A 122 9.88 9.81 -8.60
CA THR A 122 9.54 8.95 -7.46
C THR A 122 9.86 9.56 -6.11
N LEU A 123 11.04 10.16 -5.99
CA LEU A 123 11.48 10.81 -4.75
C LEU A 123 10.68 12.10 -4.50
N SER A 124 10.29 12.83 -5.55
CA SER A 124 9.46 14.04 -5.41
C SER A 124 8.05 13.70 -4.93
N TYR A 125 7.36 12.73 -5.54
CA TYR A 125 6.02 12.38 -5.04
C TYR A 125 6.08 11.71 -3.67
N LEU A 126 7.11 10.92 -3.35
CA LEU A 126 7.28 10.34 -2.02
C LEU A 126 7.39 11.46 -0.96
N SER A 127 8.18 12.50 -1.22
CA SER A 127 8.25 13.68 -0.34
C SER A 127 6.90 14.38 -0.21
N GLY A 128 6.14 14.50 -1.31
CA GLY A 128 4.79 15.08 -1.32
C GLY A 128 3.81 14.27 -0.46
N ILE A 129 3.79 12.94 -0.63
CA ILE A 129 2.99 12.00 0.15
C ILE A 129 3.36 12.09 1.63
N CYS A 130 4.65 12.15 1.99
CA CYS A 130 5.07 12.33 3.38
C CYS A 130 4.54 13.63 3.99
N SER A 131 4.58 14.73 3.23
CA SER A 131 4.05 16.03 3.67
C SER A 131 2.53 15.98 3.88
N GLU A 132 1.79 15.38 2.93
CA GLU A 132 0.34 15.20 3.03
C GLU A 132 -0.03 14.27 4.21
N ALA A 133 0.65 13.13 4.34
CA ALA A 133 0.42 12.15 5.39
C ALA A 133 0.68 12.71 6.79
N HIS A 134 1.67 13.61 6.92
CA HIS A 134 1.95 14.30 8.18
C HIS A 134 0.75 15.16 8.65
N GLN A 135 0.06 15.84 7.73
CA GLN A 135 -1.13 16.64 8.06
C GLN A 135 -2.25 15.78 8.69
N TRP A 136 -2.33 14.52 8.27
CA TRP A 136 -3.38 13.58 8.69
C TRP A 136 -2.93 12.53 9.72
N ASN A 137 -1.68 12.60 10.19
CA ASN A 137 -1.07 11.61 11.08
C ASN A 137 -1.11 10.17 10.52
N VAL A 138 -0.96 10.02 9.21
CA VAL A 138 -0.98 8.72 8.50
C VAL A 138 0.45 8.18 8.37
N PRO A 139 0.74 6.93 8.76
CA PRO A 139 2.03 6.32 8.50
C PRO A 139 2.28 6.12 7.00
N VAL A 140 3.53 6.28 6.58
CA VAL A 140 3.97 6.07 5.19
C VAL A 140 4.96 4.92 5.15
N LEU A 141 4.71 3.95 4.27
CA LEU A 141 5.66 2.92 3.87
C LEU A 141 6.32 3.35 2.56
N ALA A 142 7.61 3.69 2.62
CA ALA A 142 8.41 3.93 1.42
C ALA A 142 9.05 2.61 0.96
N GLU A 143 8.60 2.07 -0.16
CA GLU A 143 9.17 0.88 -0.77
C GLU A 143 10.35 1.29 -1.66
N MET A 144 11.56 1.19 -1.11
CA MET A 144 12.77 1.65 -1.78
C MET A 144 13.43 0.48 -2.53
N LEU A 145 13.54 0.59 -3.86
CA LEU A 145 14.22 -0.40 -4.73
C LEU A 145 15.29 0.23 -5.61
#